data_AF-H2YCC1-F1
#
_entry.id   AF-H2YCC1-F1
#
_cell.length_a   1.000
_cell.length_b   1.000
_cell.length_c   1.000
_cell.angle_alpha   90.00
_cell.angle_beta   90.00
_cell.angle_gamma   90.00
#
_symmetry.space_group_name_H-M   'P 1'
#
loop_
_entity.id
_entity.type
_entity.pdbx_description
1 polymer ?
#
loop_
_entity_poly.entity_id
_entity_poly.type
_entity_poly.pdbx_seq_one_letter_code
_entity_poly.pdbx_strand_id
1 'polypeptide(L)'
;SHNDPANHSLSDVGLMYELNEEDQSQTVLKYNPGFTKRFISEADALNKFCIMVRKPGLEVVNYLKHADYSAPVNRYLLYGPQGCGKTMTMLYAISYCRKQGWLIFPAFNTWSWLKYKKEIVRSQWNKERVDHSEVASRWLENFRQINSHLLDKIYTTREYVWTKYEKSEAGISFASLVDQGIARVRIASDVIGCIIREVLQQDDSNFPRSLVAVDCVNSFFSITTLKIEPGIYVEPNELTMVYNFKKLLRNRWKNGAVVVGLNTSGIQNQTGRVENITSEHPHDILGPDGFDWLDPHIPIHVPLYTDIESISQLAYYQDRKWLVGRSISEAGEAEILQICGNSPNDISVYCGHL
;
A
#
# COMPACT_ATOMS: atom_id res chain seq x y z
N SER A 1 -14.38 1.09 21.81
CA SER A 1 -14.19 0.31 20.58
C SER A 1 -13.20 -0.80 20.87
N HIS A 2 -13.33 -1.95 20.22
CA HIS A 2 -12.27 -2.95 20.24
C HIS A 2 -11.04 -2.37 19.54
N ASN A 3 -9.83 -2.63 20.03
CA ASN A 3 -8.58 -2.15 19.41
C ASN A 3 -7.97 -3.17 18.43
N ASP A 4 -8.69 -4.27 18.18
CA ASP A 4 -8.24 -5.36 17.32
C ASP A 4 -9.14 -5.44 16.08
N PRO A 5 -8.59 -5.17 14.88
CA PRO A 5 -9.30 -5.36 13.61
C PRO A 5 -9.93 -6.74 13.42
N ALA A 6 -9.42 -7.77 14.09
CA ALA A 6 -10.00 -9.11 14.04
C ALA A 6 -11.38 -9.20 14.71
N ASN A 7 -11.69 -8.32 15.67
CA ASN A 7 -12.93 -8.39 16.46
C ASN A 7 -14.01 -7.42 15.98
N HIS A 8 -13.71 -6.57 15.00
CA HIS A 8 -14.70 -5.63 14.48
C HIS A 8 -15.80 -6.33 13.66
N SER A 9 -17.00 -5.79 13.78
CA SER A 9 -18.22 -6.26 13.14
C SER A 9 -19.00 -5.10 12.51
N LEU A 10 -20.15 -5.39 11.91
CA LEU A 10 -21.00 -4.36 11.28
C LEU A 10 -21.52 -3.32 12.28
N SER A 11 -21.61 -3.63 13.57
CA SER A 11 -21.99 -2.66 14.60
C SER A 11 -20.90 -1.63 14.90
N ASP A 12 -19.65 -1.91 14.52
CA ASP A 12 -18.52 -1.02 14.75
C ASP A 12 -18.31 -0.01 13.60
N VAL A 13 -19.10 -0.11 12.52
CA VAL A 13 -18.98 0.80 11.37
C VAL A 13 -19.22 2.25 11.79
N GLY A 14 -18.33 3.15 11.38
CA GLY A 14 -18.33 4.57 11.76
C GLY A 14 -17.58 4.86 13.06
N LEU A 15 -17.26 3.84 13.87
CA LEU A 15 -16.48 4.04 15.09
C LEU A 15 -14.99 4.20 14.79
N MET A 16 -14.32 4.99 15.62
CA MET A 16 -12.87 5.17 15.61
C MET A 16 -12.23 4.09 16.49
N TYR A 17 -11.26 3.36 15.94
CA TYR A 17 -10.36 2.52 16.73
C TYR A 17 -8.96 3.13 16.72
N GLU A 18 -8.29 3.03 17.86
CA GLU A 18 -6.96 3.59 18.08
C GLU A 18 -5.90 2.54 17.75
N LEU A 19 -4.91 2.91 16.94
CA LEU A 19 -3.70 2.13 16.77
C LEU A 19 -2.80 2.39 17.97
N ASN A 20 -2.34 1.35 18.66
CA ASN A 20 -1.38 1.51 19.76
C ASN A 20 0.00 1.95 19.22
N GLU A 21 0.89 2.43 20.09
CA GLU A 21 2.20 2.94 19.68
C GLU A 21 3.06 1.90 18.95
N GLU A 22 3.02 0.63 19.38
CA GLU A 22 3.71 -0.47 18.71
C GLU A 22 3.19 -0.65 17.27
N ASP A 23 1.86 -0.68 17.11
CA ASP A 23 1.20 -0.84 15.82
C ASP A 23 1.52 0.35 14.91
N GLN A 24 1.57 1.57 15.46
CA GLN A 24 1.95 2.79 14.74
C GLN A 24 3.40 2.73 14.25
N SER A 25 4.34 2.41 15.15
CA SER A 25 5.78 2.38 14.85
C SER A 25 6.15 1.42 13.73
N GLN A 26 5.34 0.38 13.50
CA GLN A 26 5.55 -0.61 12.45
C GLN A 26 4.72 -0.33 11.17
N THR A 27 3.55 0.32 11.28
CA THR A 27 2.66 0.58 10.12
C THR A 27 2.96 1.93 9.46
N VAL A 28 3.35 2.94 10.23
CA VAL A 28 3.74 4.25 9.71
C VAL A 28 5.17 4.14 9.18
N LEU A 29 5.28 3.78 7.90
CA LEU A 29 6.57 3.48 7.28
C LEU A 29 7.46 4.72 7.18
N LYS A 30 8.77 4.53 7.34
CA LYS A 30 9.75 5.61 7.26
C LYS A 30 9.72 6.36 5.92
N TYR A 31 9.61 5.63 4.81
CA TYR A 31 9.45 6.23 3.48
C TYR A 31 8.09 5.88 2.92
N ASN A 32 7.40 6.83 2.28
CA ASN A 32 6.04 6.61 1.79
C ASN A 32 5.16 5.95 2.89
N PRO A 33 4.77 6.69 3.93
CA PRO A 33 4.25 6.15 5.19
C PRO A 33 2.94 5.34 5.09
N GLY A 34 2.42 5.11 3.88
CA GLY A 34 1.10 4.55 3.62
C GLY A 34 0.00 5.56 3.88
N PHE A 35 0.03 6.21 5.04
CA PHE A 35 -0.86 7.28 5.40
C PHE A 35 -0.58 8.56 4.59
N THR A 36 -1.61 9.38 4.41
CA THR A 36 -1.43 10.71 3.83
C THR A 36 -0.66 11.59 4.82
N LYS A 37 0.17 12.51 4.32
CA LYS A 37 0.89 13.46 5.18
C LYS A 37 -0.06 14.27 6.08
N ARG A 38 -1.25 14.58 5.56
CA ARG A 38 -2.30 15.28 6.30
C ARG A 38 -2.79 14.44 7.47
N PHE A 39 -3.12 13.18 7.24
CA PHE A 39 -3.52 12.27 8.31
C PHE A 39 -2.45 12.15 9.40
N ILE A 40 -1.17 12.03 9.04
CA ILE A 40 -0.09 11.95 10.02
C ILE A 40 0.00 13.25 10.83
N SER A 41 0.00 14.40 10.16
CA SER A 41 0.03 15.70 10.84
C SER A 41 -1.16 15.92 11.76
N GLU A 42 -2.34 15.44 11.36
CA GLU A 42 -3.57 15.50 12.14
C GLU A 42 -3.47 14.57 13.36
N ALA A 43 -3.06 13.32 13.16
CA ALA A 43 -2.87 12.36 14.24
C ALA A 43 -1.80 12.81 15.26
N ASP A 44 -0.69 13.37 14.79
CA ASP A 44 0.38 13.93 15.62
C ASP A 44 -0.14 15.12 16.46
N ALA A 45 -0.91 16.03 15.84
CA ALA A 45 -1.50 17.18 16.54
C ALA A 45 -2.54 16.75 17.59
N LEU A 46 -3.27 15.67 17.31
CA LEU A 46 -4.26 15.08 18.22
C LEU A 46 -3.64 14.11 19.24
N ASN A 47 -2.34 13.82 19.12
CA ASN A 47 -1.59 12.81 19.87
C ASN A 47 -2.27 11.42 19.86
N LYS A 48 -3.01 11.10 18.79
CA LYS A 48 -3.78 9.86 18.65
C LYS A 48 -3.91 9.45 17.19
N PHE A 49 -3.52 8.22 16.90
CA PHE A 49 -3.70 7.60 15.58
C PHE A 49 -4.98 6.78 15.58
N CYS A 50 -6.07 7.41 15.18
CA CYS A 50 -7.37 6.77 15.06
C CYS A 50 -7.73 6.51 13.59
N ILE A 51 -8.23 5.31 13.30
CA ILE A 51 -8.77 4.95 11.99
C ILE A 51 -10.25 4.60 12.16
N MET A 52 -11.09 5.10 11.26
CA MET A 52 -12.51 4.74 11.24
C MET A 52 -12.69 3.32 10.69
N VAL A 53 -13.50 2.51 11.38
CA VAL A 53 -13.94 1.22 10.86
C VAL A 53 -15.00 1.46 9.78
N ARG A 54 -14.71 1.05 8.55
CA ARG A 54 -15.62 1.20 7.41
C ARG A 54 -16.04 -0.15 6.83
N LYS A 55 -17.23 -0.18 6.22
CA LYS A 55 -17.79 -1.39 5.60
C LYS A 55 -16.84 -2.05 4.57
N PRO A 56 -16.18 -1.33 3.63
CA PRO A 56 -15.25 -1.95 2.69
C PRO A 56 -14.04 -2.62 3.38
N GLY A 57 -13.56 -2.03 4.49
CA GLY A 57 -12.47 -2.60 5.27
C GLY A 57 -12.87 -3.90 5.97
N LEU A 58 -14.07 -3.92 6.55
CA LEU A 58 -14.65 -5.13 7.13
C LEU A 58 -14.86 -6.22 6.09
N GLU A 59 -15.31 -5.86 4.89
CA GLU A 59 -15.49 -6.79 3.78
C GLU A 59 -14.17 -7.45 3.36
N VAL A 60 -13.10 -6.66 3.17
CA VAL A 60 -11.75 -7.17 2.86
C VAL A 60 -11.29 -8.14 3.95
N VAL A 61 -11.35 -7.72 5.22
CA VAL A 61 -10.93 -8.56 6.35
C VAL A 61 -11.79 -9.83 6.45
N ASN A 62 -13.08 -9.76 6.16
CA ASN A 62 -13.95 -10.92 6.15
C ASN A 62 -13.54 -11.93 5.06
N TYR A 63 -13.21 -11.47 3.86
CA TYR A 63 -12.67 -12.35 2.82
C TYR A 63 -11.33 -12.95 3.22
N LEU A 64 -10.44 -12.18 3.86
CA LEU A 64 -9.15 -12.68 4.36
C LEU A 64 -9.30 -13.68 5.53
N LYS A 65 -10.41 -13.66 6.28
CA LYS A 65 -10.67 -14.66 7.33
C LYS A 65 -11.09 -16.01 6.75
N HIS A 66 -11.86 -15.99 5.66
CA HIS A 66 -12.54 -17.17 5.13
C HIS A 66 -11.94 -17.71 3.83
N ALA A 67 -10.87 -17.10 3.30
CA ALA A 67 -10.22 -17.57 2.09
C ALA A 67 -9.47 -18.90 2.31
N ASP A 68 -9.48 -19.74 1.27
CA ASP A 68 -8.66 -20.94 1.20
C ASP A 68 -7.25 -20.60 0.69
N TYR A 69 -6.26 -20.70 1.58
CA TYR A 69 -4.85 -20.40 1.29
C TYR A 69 -4.09 -21.56 0.63
N SER A 70 -4.71 -22.73 0.48
CA SER A 70 -4.17 -23.84 -0.31
C SER A 70 -4.42 -23.66 -1.83
N ALA A 71 -5.38 -22.81 -2.17
CA ALA A 71 -5.69 -22.38 -3.53
C ALA A 71 -4.77 -21.22 -3.97
N PRO A 72 -4.74 -20.89 -5.28
CA PRO A 72 -4.01 -19.73 -5.76
C PRO A 72 -4.52 -18.43 -5.13
N VAL A 73 -3.64 -17.44 -4.97
CA VAL A 73 -3.96 -16.21 -4.22
C VAL A 73 -5.16 -15.44 -4.78
N ASN A 74 -6.03 -15.01 -3.88
CA ASN A 74 -7.12 -14.10 -4.20
C ASN A 74 -6.58 -12.67 -4.39
N ARG A 75 -7.17 -11.95 -5.36
CA ARG A 75 -6.82 -10.57 -5.69
C ARG A 75 -8.02 -9.65 -5.43
N TYR A 76 -7.87 -8.74 -4.49
CA TYR A 76 -8.88 -7.77 -4.08
C TYR A 76 -8.52 -6.40 -4.66
N LEU A 77 -9.42 -5.80 -5.44
CA LEU A 77 -9.19 -4.52 -6.13
C LEU A 77 -10.06 -3.43 -5.51
N LEU A 78 -9.44 -2.52 -4.75
CA LEU A 78 -10.10 -1.37 -4.15
C LEU A 78 -10.25 -0.26 -5.21
N TYR A 79 -11.49 0.12 -5.52
CA TYR A 79 -11.82 1.19 -6.46
C TYR A 79 -12.89 2.13 -5.90
N GLY A 80 -13.05 3.31 -6.50
CA GLY A 80 -14.03 4.32 -6.09
C GLY A 80 -13.48 5.75 -6.23
N PRO A 81 -14.25 6.77 -5.81
CA PRO A 81 -13.94 8.18 -6.03
C PRO A 81 -12.60 8.63 -5.47
N GLN A 82 -12.04 9.71 -6.01
CA GLN A 82 -10.85 10.33 -5.41
C GLN A 82 -11.14 10.75 -3.95
N GLY A 83 -10.19 10.51 -3.04
CA GLY A 83 -10.34 10.93 -1.64
C GLY A 83 -11.26 10.07 -0.77
N CYS A 84 -11.84 8.98 -1.29
CA CYS A 84 -12.78 8.13 -0.56
C CYS A 84 -12.16 7.21 0.53
N GLY A 85 -10.84 7.18 0.69
CA GLY A 85 -10.18 6.36 1.72
C GLY A 85 -9.79 4.92 1.32
N LYS A 86 -9.55 4.66 0.02
CA LYS A 86 -8.99 3.38 -0.47
C LYS A 86 -7.72 2.96 0.26
N THR A 87 -6.76 3.88 0.39
CA THR A 87 -5.49 3.62 1.10
C THR A 87 -5.72 3.32 2.59
N MET A 88 -6.64 4.03 3.25
CA MET A 88 -7.01 3.77 4.65
C MET A 88 -7.65 2.38 4.82
N THR A 89 -8.48 1.97 3.86
CA THR A 89 -9.09 0.63 3.82
C THR A 89 -8.02 -0.46 3.68
N MET A 90 -7.02 -0.24 2.83
CA MET A 90 -5.88 -1.16 2.69
C MET A 90 -5.01 -1.22 3.95
N LEU A 91 -4.76 -0.07 4.61
CA LEU A 91 -4.03 -0.01 5.88
C LEU A 91 -4.76 -0.75 7.00
N TYR A 92 -6.09 -0.68 7.02
CA TYR A 92 -6.92 -1.49 7.93
C TYR A 92 -6.70 -3.00 7.71
N ALA A 93 -6.67 -3.46 6.45
CA ALA A 93 -6.37 -4.86 6.13
C ALA A 93 -4.94 -5.26 6.50
N ILE A 94 -3.96 -4.37 6.32
CA ILE A 94 -2.57 -4.60 6.76
C ILE A 94 -2.48 -4.74 8.27
N SER A 95 -3.16 -3.88 9.03
CA SER A 95 -3.19 -3.95 10.50
C SER A 95 -3.74 -5.30 10.97
N TYR A 96 -4.83 -5.77 10.37
CA TYR A 96 -5.36 -7.11 10.61
C TYR A 96 -4.32 -8.21 10.31
N CYS A 97 -3.76 -8.24 9.10
CA CYS A 97 -2.82 -9.29 8.69
C CYS A 97 -1.55 -9.32 9.56
N ARG A 98 -1.05 -8.15 10.00
CA ARG A 98 0.11 -8.10 10.88
C ARG A 98 -0.19 -8.72 12.24
N LYS A 99 -1.35 -8.44 12.85
CA LYS A 99 -1.76 -9.08 14.11
C LYS A 99 -1.92 -10.60 13.98
N GLN A 100 -2.17 -11.09 12.76
CA GLN A 100 -2.20 -12.52 12.44
C GLN A 100 -0.82 -13.13 12.09
N GLY A 101 0.27 -12.35 12.17
CA GLY A 101 1.63 -12.83 11.89
C GLY A 101 1.94 -13.06 10.41
N TRP A 102 1.30 -12.29 9.51
CA TRP A 102 1.54 -12.39 8.08
C TRP A 102 2.75 -11.57 7.63
N LEU A 103 3.44 -12.05 6.59
CA LEU A 103 4.50 -11.32 5.92
C LEU A 103 3.91 -10.28 4.96
N ILE A 104 4.16 -9.00 5.22
CA ILE A 104 3.56 -7.89 4.46
C ILE A 104 4.53 -7.36 3.41
N PHE A 105 4.05 -7.22 2.17
CA PHE A 105 4.75 -6.55 1.08
C PHE A 105 4.08 -5.19 0.81
N PRO A 106 4.51 -4.11 1.48
CA PRO A 106 3.90 -2.80 1.31
C PRO A 106 4.45 -2.08 0.07
N ALA A 107 3.59 -1.64 -0.83
CA ALA A 107 3.95 -0.78 -1.95
C ALA A 107 2.99 0.42 -2.00
N PHE A 108 3.25 1.42 -1.17
CA PHE A 108 2.45 2.64 -1.13
C PHE A 108 3.00 3.71 -2.07
N ASN A 109 2.09 4.50 -2.65
CA ASN A 109 2.42 5.58 -3.58
C ASN A 109 3.42 5.14 -4.66
N THR A 110 3.11 4.04 -5.35
CA THR A 110 3.97 3.45 -6.40
C THR A 110 4.33 4.44 -7.49
N TRP A 111 3.55 5.49 -7.73
CA TRP A 111 3.92 6.61 -8.59
C TRP A 111 5.30 7.19 -8.29
N SER A 112 5.76 7.18 -7.04
CA SER A 112 7.09 7.66 -6.68
C SER A 112 8.22 6.79 -7.25
N TRP A 113 7.93 5.58 -7.72
CA TRP A 113 8.88 4.68 -8.38
C TRP A 113 9.07 5.03 -9.85
N LEU A 114 8.11 5.72 -10.48
CA LEU A 114 8.10 6.08 -11.91
C LEU A 114 8.34 7.58 -12.15
N LYS A 115 8.50 8.36 -11.07
CA LYS A 115 8.79 9.79 -11.11
C LYS A 115 10.29 10.05 -11.23
N TYR A 116 10.66 11.08 -11.99
CA TYR A 116 12.05 11.48 -12.21
C TYR A 116 12.84 11.57 -10.89
N LYS A 117 13.98 10.89 -10.86
CA LYS A 117 15.03 11.03 -9.86
C LYS A 117 16.38 11.02 -10.55
N LYS A 118 17.40 11.54 -9.83
CA LYS A 118 18.73 11.84 -10.39
C LYS A 118 19.47 10.63 -10.95
N GLU A 119 19.27 9.42 -10.42
CA GLU A 119 20.08 8.26 -10.79
C GLU A 119 19.23 6.99 -10.96
N ILE A 120 19.13 6.52 -12.20
CA ILE A 120 18.71 5.18 -12.57
C ILE A 120 19.86 4.50 -13.33
N VAL A 121 20.02 3.19 -13.14
CA VAL A 121 21.17 2.45 -13.67
C VAL A 121 20.67 1.19 -14.38
N ARG A 122 21.34 0.76 -15.45
CA ARG A 122 21.03 -0.55 -16.05
C ARG A 122 21.32 -1.66 -15.06
N SER A 123 20.42 -2.64 -14.97
CA SER A 123 20.60 -3.74 -14.04
C SER A 123 21.80 -4.59 -14.42
N GLN A 124 22.59 -4.99 -13.41
CA GLN A 124 23.73 -5.89 -13.60
C GLN A 124 23.27 -7.32 -13.88
N TRP A 125 22.10 -7.71 -13.36
CA TRP A 125 21.50 -9.01 -13.56
C TRP A 125 20.79 -9.14 -14.91
N ASN A 126 20.04 -8.11 -15.32
CA ASN A 126 19.37 -8.10 -16.63
C ASN A 126 19.58 -6.76 -17.36
N LYS A 127 20.35 -6.79 -18.45
CA LYS A 127 20.71 -5.59 -19.23
C LYS A 127 19.53 -4.86 -19.90
N GLU A 128 18.40 -5.55 -20.08
CA GLU A 128 17.15 -4.97 -20.61
C GLU A 128 16.35 -4.23 -19.53
N ARG A 129 16.74 -4.37 -18.25
CA ARG A 129 16.06 -3.71 -17.13
C ARG A 129 16.86 -2.57 -16.56
N VAL A 130 16.14 -1.72 -15.86
CA VAL A 130 16.64 -0.54 -15.17
C VAL A 130 16.36 -0.66 -13.68
N ASP A 131 17.41 -0.49 -12.90
CA ASP A 131 17.36 -0.47 -11.44
C ASP A 131 17.22 0.95 -10.94
N HIS A 132 16.25 1.11 -10.03
CA HIS A 132 16.12 2.31 -9.22
C HIS A 132 16.60 2.01 -7.80
N SER A 133 17.92 1.94 -7.65
CA SER A 133 18.59 1.44 -6.44
C SER A 133 18.16 2.17 -5.14
N GLU A 134 18.03 3.50 -5.17
CA GLU A 134 17.57 4.27 -4.00
C GLU A 134 16.12 3.92 -3.59
N VAL A 135 15.21 3.76 -4.56
CA VAL A 135 13.82 3.38 -4.30
C VAL A 135 13.75 1.96 -3.75
N ALA A 136 14.54 1.05 -4.30
CA ALA A 136 14.68 -0.31 -3.79
C ALA A 136 15.19 -0.34 -2.34
N SER A 137 16.25 0.40 -2.02
CA SER A 137 16.78 0.48 -0.65
C SER A 137 15.76 1.03 0.34
N ARG A 138 15.03 2.09 -0.03
CA ARG A 138 13.95 2.65 0.82
C ARG A 138 12.82 1.65 1.02
N TRP A 139 12.47 0.90 -0.01
CA TRP A 139 11.48 -0.17 0.11
C TRP A 139 11.96 -1.28 1.05
N LEU A 140 13.24 -1.67 1.00
CA LEU A 140 13.82 -2.65 1.91
C LEU A 140 13.78 -2.17 3.37
N GLU A 141 14.09 -0.89 3.63
CA GLU A 141 13.95 -0.31 4.98
C GLU A 141 12.51 -0.40 5.50
N ASN A 142 11.52 -0.08 4.67
CA ASN A 142 10.11 -0.22 5.03
C ASN A 142 9.71 -1.69 5.26
N PHE A 143 10.18 -2.60 4.40
CA PHE A 143 9.92 -4.03 4.51
C PHE A 143 10.54 -4.61 5.79
N ARG A 144 11.73 -4.13 6.18
CA ARG A 144 12.39 -4.46 7.45
C ARG A 144 11.58 -3.98 8.65
N GLN A 145 11.10 -2.74 8.61
CA GLN A 145 10.32 -2.11 9.68
C GLN A 145 9.02 -2.87 9.96
N ILE A 146 8.20 -3.09 8.94
CA ILE A 146 6.86 -3.69 9.10
C ILE A 146 6.91 -5.17 9.48
N ASN A 147 7.92 -5.91 9.04
CA ASN A 147 8.05 -7.36 9.24
C ASN A 147 9.12 -7.74 10.26
N SER A 148 9.62 -6.79 11.05
CA SER A 148 10.74 -6.99 11.99
C SER A 148 10.58 -8.26 12.87
N HIS A 149 9.36 -8.55 13.33
CA HIS A 149 9.03 -9.71 14.15
C HIS A 149 9.12 -11.09 13.45
N LEU A 150 9.15 -11.13 12.11
CA LEU A 150 9.18 -12.36 11.30
C LEU A 150 10.51 -12.62 10.61
N LEU A 151 11.22 -11.57 10.19
CA LEU A 151 12.34 -11.70 9.23
C LEU A 151 13.52 -12.53 9.73
N ASP A 152 13.71 -12.64 11.05
CA ASP A 152 14.75 -13.47 11.65
C ASP A 152 14.39 -14.97 11.68
N LYS A 153 13.12 -15.31 11.47
CA LYS A 153 12.57 -16.68 11.51
C LYS A 153 12.36 -17.29 10.13
N ILE A 154 12.55 -16.49 9.07
CA ILE A 154 12.36 -16.90 7.69
C ILE A 154 13.73 -16.96 7.03
N TYR A 155 14.00 -18.04 6.28
CA TYR A 155 15.29 -18.31 5.68
C TYR A 155 15.20 -18.49 4.17
N THR A 156 16.28 -18.17 3.47
CA THR A 156 16.41 -18.47 2.04
C THR A 156 16.54 -19.97 1.81
N THR A 157 15.97 -20.46 0.72
CA THR A 157 16.09 -21.86 0.30
C THR A 157 17.24 -22.06 -0.68
N ARG A 158 17.80 -20.95 -1.22
CA ARG A 158 18.79 -20.98 -2.30
C ARG A 158 19.98 -20.06 -2.04
N GLU A 159 21.05 -20.37 -2.76
CA GLU A 159 22.22 -19.52 -2.89
C GLU A 159 21.96 -18.40 -3.90
N TYR A 160 22.38 -17.18 -3.55
CA TYR A 160 22.27 -15.99 -4.40
C TYR A 160 23.65 -15.39 -4.63
N VAL A 161 24.01 -15.21 -5.90
CA VAL A 161 25.29 -14.61 -6.31
C VAL A 161 25.06 -13.16 -6.70
N TRP A 162 25.73 -12.24 -6.00
CA TRP A 162 25.61 -10.79 -6.23
C TRP A 162 26.70 -10.28 -7.15
N THR A 163 27.91 -10.77 -6.95
CA THR A 163 29.09 -10.45 -7.77
C THR A 163 29.95 -11.70 -7.94
N LYS A 164 31.03 -11.61 -8.72
CA LYS A 164 31.98 -12.73 -8.87
C LYS A 164 32.61 -13.20 -7.55
N TYR A 165 32.65 -12.34 -6.54
CA TYR A 165 33.31 -12.60 -5.26
C TYR A 165 32.34 -12.69 -4.08
N GLU A 166 31.08 -12.30 -4.29
CA GLU A 166 30.10 -12.19 -3.22
C GLU A 166 28.87 -13.02 -3.53
N LYS A 167 28.57 -13.90 -2.57
CA LYS A 167 27.45 -14.82 -2.60
C LYS A 167 26.84 -14.91 -1.21
N SER A 168 25.54 -15.11 -1.16
CA SER A 168 24.78 -15.42 0.04
C SER A 168 24.34 -16.87 -0.07
N GLU A 169 24.80 -17.71 0.85
CA GLU A 169 24.47 -19.14 0.88
C GLU A 169 22.99 -19.38 1.19
N ALA A 170 22.51 -20.60 0.92
CA ALA A 170 21.17 -21.01 1.34
C ALA A 170 21.07 -21.07 2.88
N GLY A 171 19.90 -20.77 3.43
CA GLY A 171 19.64 -20.80 4.87
C GLY A 171 19.96 -19.49 5.61
N ILE A 172 20.24 -18.39 4.89
CA ILE A 172 20.43 -17.06 5.50
C ILE A 172 19.05 -16.47 5.83
N SER A 173 18.93 -15.78 6.96
CA SER A 173 17.66 -15.15 7.34
C SER A 173 17.28 -14.03 6.37
N PHE A 174 15.98 -13.83 6.18
CA PHE A 174 15.49 -12.70 5.38
C PHE A 174 15.93 -11.36 5.98
N ALA A 175 16.03 -11.28 7.31
CA ALA A 175 16.61 -10.16 8.02
C ALA A 175 18.01 -9.79 7.52
N SER A 176 18.94 -10.75 7.52
CA SER A 176 20.32 -10.53 7.05
C SER A 176 20.37 -10.18 5.56
N LEU A 177 19.51 -10.81 4.76
CA LEU A 177 19.42 -10.55 3.32
C LEU A 177 18.93 -9.11 3.05
N VAL A 178 17.92 -8.64 3.79
CA VAL A 178 17.39 -7.28 3.71
C VAL A 178 18.44 -6.27 4.16
N ASP A 179 19.11 -6.51 5.29
CA ASP A 179 20.14 -5.62 5.83
C ASP A 179 21.32 -5.48 4.86
N GLN A 180 21.70 -6.55 4.15
CA GLN A 180 22.69 -6.52 3.08
C GLN A 180 22.26 -5.61 1.91
N GLY A 181 21.00 -5.69 1.49
CA GLY A 181 20.45 -4.83 0.43
C GLY A 181 20.33 -3.35 0.82
N ILE A 182 20.03 -3.07 2.10
CA ILE A 182 20.01 -1.69 2.65
C ILE A 182 21.43 -1.12 2.69
N ALA A 183 22.41 -1.90 3.20
CA ALA A 183 23.80 -1.46 3.27
C ALA A 183 24.44 -1.28 1.89
N ARG A 184 24.04 -2.10 0.90
CA ARG A 184 24.59 -2.10 -0.46
C ARG A 184 23.51 -1.77 -1.47
N VAL A 185 23.20 -0.48 -1.57
CA VAL A 185 22.13 0.07 -2.42
C VAL A 185 22.16 -0.45 -3.87
N ARG A 186 23.34 -0.72 -4.45
CA ARG A 186 23.48 -1.24 -5.83
C ARG A 186 22.77 -2.58 -6.07
N ILE A 187 22.75 -3.48 -5.08
CA ILE A 187 22.13 -4.80 -5.19
C ILE A 187 20.69 -4.82 -4.64
N ALA A 188 20.19 -3.71 -4.11
CA ALA A 188 18.88 -3.64 -3.45
C ALA A 188 17.74 -4.14 -4.34
N SER A 189 17.72 -3.78 -5.63
CA SER A 189 16.72 -4.24 -6.59
C SER A 189 16.72 -5.77 -6.76
N ASP A 190 17.92 -6.36 -6.76
CA ASP A 190 18.09 -7.81 -6.90
C ASP A 190 17.70 -8.54 -5.61
N VAL A 191 18.04 -7.98 -4.43
CA VAL A 191 17.58 -8.50 -3.13
C VAL A 191 16.06 -8.61 -3.09
N ILE A 192 15.35 -7.57 -3.52
CA ILE A 192 13.88 -7.58 -3.61
C ILE A 192 13.39 -8.69 -4.54
N GLY A 193 14.04 -8.83 -5.71
CA GLY A 193 13.75 -9.92 -6.64
C GLY A 193 13.99 -11.31 -6.05
N CYS A 194 14.96 -11.47 -5.15
CA CYS A 194 15.24 -12.71 -4.43
C CYS A 194 14.16 -13.01 -3.38
N ILE A 195 13.82 -12.04 -2.53
CA ILE A 195 12.74 -12.19 -1.53
C ILE A 195 11.43 -12.57 -2.21
N ILE A 196 11.05 -11.86 -3.30
CA ILE A 196 9.85 -12.16 -4.07
C ILE A 196 9.91 -13.57 -4.66
N ARG A 197 11.08 -14.02 -5.12
CA ARG A 197 11.25 -15.36 -5.68
C ARG A 197 11.08 -16.44 -4.61
N GLU A 198 11.65 -16.26 -3.43
CA GLU A 198 11.47 -17.19 -2.31
C GLU A 198 9.98 -17.32 -1.96
N VAL A 199 9.26 -16.21 -1.81
CA VAL A 199 7.82 -16.24 -1.50
C VAL A 199 6.99 -16.92 -2.60
N LEU A 200 7.27 -16.62 -3.87
CA LEU A 200 6.53 -17.21 -4.99
C LEU A 200 6.79 -18.71 -5.17
N GLN A 201 7.87 -19.24 -4.60
CA GLN A 201 8.31 -20.63 -4.78
C GLN A 201 8.32 -21.41 -3.46
N GLN A 202 7.73 -20.86 -2.41
CA GLN A 202 7.69 -21.48 -1.11
C GLN A 202 6.52 -22.46 -1.01
N ASP A 203 6.84 -23.71 -0.71
CA ASP A 203 5.88 -24.79 -0.49
C ASP A 203 5.80 -25.24 0.98
N ASP A 204 6.63 -24.66 1.86
CA ASP A 204 6.61 -24.96 3.31
C ASP A 204 5.32 -24.46 3.97
N SER A 205 4.56 -25.39 4.58
CA SER A 205 3.35 -25.08 5.35
C SER A 205 3.60 -24.20 6.58
N ASN A 206 4.84 -24.17 7.09
CA ASN A 206 5.23 -23.32 8.22
C ASN A 206 5.58 -21.90 7.80
N PHE A 207 5.69 -21.62 6.49
CA PHE A 207 5.97 -20.28 6.02
C PHE A 207 4.79 -19.36 6.30
N PRO A 208 5.02 -18.16 6.87
CA PRO A 208 3.94 -17.24 7.20
C PRO A 208 3.20 -16.81 5.93
N ARG A 209 1.87 -16.69 6.04
CA ARG A 209 1.04 -16.18 4.96
C ARG A 209 1.53 -14.81 4.50
N SER A 210 1.48 -14.55 3.19
CA SER A 210 1.94 -13.29 2.63
C SER A 210 0.79 -12.38 2.20
N LEU A 211 0.81 -11.11 2.59
CA LEU A 211 -0.08 -10.08 2.09
C LEU A 211 0.70 -9.15 1.14
N VAL A 212 0.28 -9.07 -0.11
CA VAL A 212 0.80 -8.10 -1.07
C VAL A 212 -0.15 -6.91 -1.12
N ALA A 213 0.29 -5.76 -0.61
CA ALA A 213 -0.52 -4.55 -0.52
C ALA A 213 0.06 -3.45 -1.43
N VAL A 214 -0.58 -3.19 -2.57
CA VAL A 214 -0.09 -2.20 -3.56
C VAL A 214 -1.09 -1.06 -3.71
N ASP A 215 -0.74 0.11 -3.20
CA ASP A 215 -1.47 1.34 -3.49
C ASP A 215 -1.12 1.85 -4.89
N CYS A 216 -2.08 2.49 -5.56
CA CYS A 216 -1.90 3.09 -6.88
C CYS A 216 -1.38 2.09 -7.93
N VAL A 217 -1.88 0.85 -7.93
CA VAL A 217 -1.38 -0.25 -8.80
C VAL A 217 -1.42 0.09 -10.29
N ASN A 218 -2.34 0.96 -10.70
CA ASN A 218 -2.46 1.45 -12.07
C ASN A 218 -1.19 2.17 -12.56
N SER A 219 -0.32 2.64 -11.66
CA SER A 219 0.99 3.18 -12.04
C SER A 219 1.87 2.15 -12.76
N PHE A 220 1.69 0.84 -12.51
CA PHE A 220 2.48 -0.22 -13.15
C PHE A 220 2.10 -0.46 -14.61
N PHE A 221 0.98 0.10 -15.07
CA PHE A 221 0.43 -0.05 -16.42
C PHE A 221 0.30 1.30 -17.14
N SER A 222 0.89 2.35 -16.57
CA SER A 222 0.84 3.71 -17.13
C SER A 222 2.19 4.08 -17.77
N ILE A 223 2.51 5.37 -17.83
CA ILE A 223 3.79 5.86 -18.33
C ILE A 223 4.76 6.17 -17.19
N THR A 224 6.04 6.34 -17.53
CA THR A 224 7.03 6.90 -16.61
C THR A 224 7.50 8.27 -17.05
N THR A 225 8.10 9.00 -16.10
CA THR A 225 8.85 10.23 -16.38
C THR A 225 10.36 10.01 -16.32
N LEU A 226 10.78 8.76 -16.09
CA LEU A 226 12.18 8.37 -15.99
C LEU A 226 12.80 8.28 -17.38
N LYS A 227 14.07 8.69 -17.47
CA LYS A 227 14.83 8.70 -18.72
C LYS A 227 16.19 8.06 -18.49
N ILE A 228 16.50 7.03 -19.26
CA ILE A 228 17.84 6.41 -19.21
C ILE A 228 18.86 7.29 -19.94
N GLU A 229 18.42 7.89 -21.04
CA GLU A 229 19.17 8.82 -21.88
C GLU A 229 18.28 10.01 -22.22
N PRO A 230 18.85 11.17 -22.58
CA PRO A 230 18.06 12.34 -22.97
C PRO A 230 17.04 11.99 -24.08
N GLY A 231 15.75 12.10 -23.76
CA GLY A 231 14.65 11.84 -24.70
C GLY A 231 14.16 10.38 -24.73
N ILE A 232 14.90 9.42 -24.18
CA ILE A 232 14.52 8.01 -24.12
C ILE A 232 13.86 7.74 -22.76
N TYR A 233 12.54 7.61 -22.76
CA TYR A 233 11.78 7.24 -21.57
C TYR A 233 11.88 5.74 -21.31
N VAL A 234 11.87 5.39 -20.03
CA VAL A 234 11.83 4.00 -19.58
C VAL A 234 10.38 3.56 -19.48
N GLU A 235 10.02 2.38 -19.96
CA GLU A 235 8.69 1.81 -19.77
C GLU A 235 8.54 1.23 -18.35
N PRO A 236 7.35 1.20 -17.72
CA PRO A 236 7.20 0.65 -16.38
C PRO A 236 7.72 -0.78 -16.26
N ASN A 237 7.51 -1.62 -17.29
CA ASN A 237 7.97 -3.00 -17.30
C ASN A 237 9.49 -3.16 -17.37
N GLU A 238 10.23 -2.13 -17.81
CA GLU A 238 11.69 -2.12 -17.81
C GLU A 238 12.25 -1.85 -16.41
N LEU A 239 11.47 -1.25 -15.51
CA LEU A 239 11.87 -1.03 -14.12
C LEU A 239 11.85 -2.35 -13.36
N THR A 240 13.00 -2.78 -12.83
CA THR A 240 13.16 -4.06 -12.11
C THR A 240 12.15 -4.21 -10.96
N MET A 241 11.92 -3.13 -10.20
CA MET A 241 10.94 -3.10 -9.10
C MET A 241 9.53 -3.40 -9.58
N VAL A 242 9.05 -2.67 -10.59
CA VAL A 242 7.70 -2.85 -11.15
C VAL A 242 7.56 -4.24 -11.75
N TYR A 243 8.56 -4.69 -12.51
CA TYR A 243 8.57 -6.02 -13.11
C TYR A 243 8.47 -7.13 -12.04
N ASN A 244 9.22 -7.03 -10.94
CA ASN A 244 9.17 -8.02 -9.87
C ASN A 244 7.84 -7.97 -9.10
N PHE A 245 7.31 -6.78 -8.79
CA PHE A 245 6.01 -6.64 -8.14
C PHE A 245 4.87 -7.16 -9.00
N LYS A 246 4.91 -6.96 -10.33
CA LYS A 246 3.92 -7.55 -11.25
C LYS A 246 3.84 -9.07 -11.16
N LYS A 247 4.92 -9.77 -10.76
CA LYS A 247 4.90 -11.23 -10.52
C LYS A 247 4.06 -11.57 -9.29
N LEU A 248 4.17 -10.78 -8.21
CA LEU A 248 3.33 -10.94 -7.01
C LEU A 248 1.84 -10.74 -7.31
N LEU A 249 1.52 -9.88 -8.29
CA LEU A 249 0.14 -9.62 -8.71
C LEU A 249 -0.49 -10.73 -9.55
N ARG A 250 0.28 -11.77 -9.94
CA ARG A 250 -0.27 -12.93 -10.64
C ARG A 250 -0.87 -13.92 -9.65
N ASN A 251 -1.98 -14.55 -10.02
CA ASN A 251 -2.65 -15.61 -9.25
C ASN A 251 -2.00 -17.00 -9.44
N ARG A 252 -0.66 -17.08 -9.49
CA ARG A 252 0.08 -18.34 -9.75
C ARG A 252 0.80 -18.91 -8.53
N TRP A 253 0.67 -18.27 -7.38
CA TRP A 253 1.27 -18.67 -6.11
C TRP A 253 0.16 -18.84 -5.06
N LYS A 254 0.51 -19.42 -3.91
CA LYS A 254 -0.42 -19.84 -2.85
C LYS A 254 0.00 -19.23 -1.51
N ASN A 255 -0.73 -19.55 -0.43
CA ASN A 255 -0.39 -19.13 0.93
C ASN A 255 -0.31 -17.59 1.11
N GLY A 256 -1.23 -16.87 0.47
CA GLY A 256 -1.27 -15.42 0.58
C GLY A 256 -2.49 -14.77 -0.06
N ALA A 257 -2.49 -13.45 -0.05
CA ALA A 257 -3.52 -12.62 -0.66
C ALA A 257 -2.90 -11.35 -1.27
N VAL A 258 -3.57 -10.80 -2.27
CA VAL A 258 -3.18 -9.56 -2.95
C VAL A 258 -4.29 -8.54 -2.76
N VAL A 259 -3.98 -7.39 -2.17
CA VAL A 259 -4.88 -6.24 -2.03
C VAL A 259 -4.26 -5.08 -2.80
N VAL A 260 -4.98 -4.55 -3.77
CA VAL A 260 -4.49 -3.46 -4.62
C VAL A 260 -5.47 -2.29 -4.63
N GLY A 261 -4.96 -1.07 -4.63
CA GLY A 261 -5.75 0.15 -4.71
C GLY A 261 -5.55 0.88 -6.03
N LEU A 262 -6.64 1.36 -6.62
CA LEU A 262 -6.59 2.28 -7.76
C LEU A 262 -6.45 3.72 -7.28
N ASN A 263 -5.82 4.58 -8.08
CA ASN A 263 -5.77 6.01 -7.80
C ASN A 263 -5.74 6.83 -9.10
N THR A 264 -6.62 7.82 -9.19
CA THR A 264 -6.71 8.77 -10.30
C THR A 264 -5.83 10.01 -10.11
N SER A 265 -5.31 10.28 -8.91
CA SER A 265 -4.50 11.46 -8.58
C SER A 265 -3.01 11.36 -8.98
N GLY A 266 -2.69 10.56 -10.02
CA GLY A 266 -1.34 10.12 -10.38
C GLY A 266 -0.52 11.04 -11.29
N ILE A 267 0.47 10.45 -12.00
CA ILE A 267 1.35 11.14 -12.97
C ILE A 267 0.56 11.79 -14.12
N GLN A 268 -0.64 11.28 -14.41
CA GLN A 268 -1.56 11.82 -15.43
C GLN A 268 -1.82 13.32 -15.18
N ASN A 269 -2.20 13.67 -13.95
CA ASN A 269 -2.45 15.05 -13.52
C ASN A 269 -1.19 15.94 -13.47
N GLN A 270 0.01 15.34 -13.45
CA GLN A 270 1.27 16.09 -13.25
C GLN A 270 2.04 16.37 -14.54
N THR A 271 1.80 15.57 -15.58
CA THR A 271 2.61 15.62 -16.80
C THR A 271 1.82 16.03 -18.03
N GLY A 272 0.48 15.88 -18.02
CA GLY A 272 -0.37 16.11 -19.19
C GLY A 272 -0.05 15.18 -20.36
N ARG A 273 0.80 14.17 -20.17
CA ARG A 273 1.20 13.19 -21.20
C ARG A 273 0.19 12.06 -21.38
N VAL A 274 -0.72 11.93 -20.42
CA VAL A 274 -1.83 10.97 -20.44
C VAL A 274 -3.08 11.78 -20.13
N GLU A 275 -4.17 11.46 -20.82
CA GLU A 275 -5.46 12.09 -20.55
C GLU A 275 -5.88 11.85 -19.10
N ASN A 276 -6.52 12.87 -18.52
CA ASN A 276 -7.06 12.75 -17.18
C ASN A 276 -8.26 11.80 -17.22
N ILE A 277 -8.14 10.69 -16.49
CA ILE A 277 -9.22 9.72 -16.39
C ILE A 277 -10.25 10.26 -15.39
N THR A 278 -11.44 10.57 -15.89
CA THR A 278 -12.59 11.00 -15.08
C THR A 278 -13.47 9.83 -14.63
N SER A 279 -13.31 8.66 -15.26
CA SER A 279 -14.02 7.44 -14.88
C SER A 279 -13.46 6.84 -13.59
N GLU A 280 -14.36 6.26 -12.80
CA GLU A 280 -14.03 5.51 -11.59
C GLU A 280 -13.96 4.00 -11.84
N HIS A 281 -14.29 3.56 -13.06
CA HIS A 281 -14.31 2.14 -13.40
C HIS A 281 -12.89 1.57 -13.49
N PRO A 282 -12.66 0.38 -12.89
CA PRO A 282 -11.34 -0.24 -12.91
C PRO A 282 -10.71 -0.42 -14.29
N HIS A 283 -11.52 -0.83 -15.28
CA HIS A 283 -11.06 -1.05 -16.65
C HIS A 283 -10.51 0.25 -17.27
N ASP A 284 -11.18 1.37 -17.06
CA ASP A 284 -10.77 2.65 -17.63
C ASP A 284 -9.49 3.17 -16.97
N ILE A 285 -9.35 2.98 -15.64
CA ILE A 285 -8.17 3.43 -14.87
C ILE A 285 -6.93 2.58 -15.18
N LEU A 286 -7.10 1.27 -15.34
CA LEU A 286 -6.00 0.32 -15.58
C LEU A 286 -5.61 0.22 -17.05
N GLY A 287 -6.55 0.51 -17.96
CA GLY A 287 -6.45 0.13 -19.36
C GLY A 287 -6.57 -1.39 -19.56
N PRO A 288 -6.62 -1.84 -20.83
CA PRO A 288 -6.82 -3.26 -21.16
C PRO A 288 -5.71 -4.14 -20.57
N ASP A 289 -4.45 -3.77 -20.75
CA ASP A 289 -3.30 -4.54 -20.25
C ASP A 289 -3.31 -4.70 -18.72
N GLY A 290 -3.69 -3.66 -17.99
CA GLY A 290 -3.73 -3.67 -16.53
C GLY A 290 -4.92 -4.46 -16.00
N PHE A 291 -6.06 -4.35 -16.66
CA PHE A 291 -7.26 -5.10 -16.31
C PHE A 291 -7.06 -6.60 -16.54
N ASP A 292 -6.57 -6.98 -17.73
CA ASP A 292 -6.26 -8.37 -18.08
C ASP A 292 -5.20 -8.98 -17.17
N TRP A 293 -4.19 -8.20 -16.74
CA TRP A 293 -3.18 -8.69 -15.81
C TRP A 293 -3.76 -9.05 -14.44
N LEU A 294 -4.77 -8.32 -13.99
CA LEU A 294 -5.44 -8.52 -12.70
C LEU A 294 -6.65 -9.45 -12.80
N ASP A 295 -7.08 -9.86 -14.00
CA ASP A 295 -8.23 -10.74 -14.21
C ASP A 295 -7.90 -12.22 -13.94
N PRO A 296 -8.71 -12.98 -13.18
CA PRO A 296 -9.84 -12.56 -12.35
C PRO A 296 -9.42 -11.87 -11.03
N HIS A 297 -10.22 -10.89 -10.61
CA HIS A 297 -10.12 -10.21 -9.32
C HIS A 297 -11.50 -9.99 -8.69
N ILE A 298 -11.51 -9.71 -7.39
CA ILE A 298 -12.69 -9.36 -6.61
C ILE A 298 -12.72 -7.83 -6.48
N PRO A 299 -13.61 -7.12 -7.19
CA PRO A 299 -13.72 -5.67 -7.09
C PRO A 299 -14.42 -5.28 -5.78
N ILE A 300 -13.81 -4.37 -5.02
CA ILE A 300 -14.33 -3.85 -3.76
C ILE A 300 -14.49 -2.34 -3.91
N HIS A 301 -15.74 -1.90 -3.93
CA HIS A 301 -16.07 -0.49 -4.04
C HIS A 301 -15.88 0.21 -2.69
N VAL A 302 -15.11 1.29 -2.68
CA VAL A 302 -14.91 2.17 -1.52
C VAL A 302 -15.67 3.48 -1.78
N PRO A 303 -16.89 3.64 -1.25
CA PRO A 303 -17.66 4.85 -1.43
C PRO A 303 -17.13 6.00 -0.57
N LEU A 304 -17.65 7.21 -0.80
CA LEU A 304 -17.58 8.32 0.15
C LEU A 304 -18.22 7.93 1.49
N TYR A 305 -18.13 8.80 2.49
CA TYR A 305 -18.78 8.53 3.77
C TYR A 305 -20.30 8.43 3.62
N THR A 306 -20.89 7.54 4.41
CA THR A 306 -22.32 7.64 4.73
C THR A 306 -22.54 8.81 5.69
N ASP A 307 -23.78 9.29 5.82
CA ASP A 307 -24.08 10.38 6.75
C ASP A 307 -23.66 10.04 8.20
N ILE A 308 -23.85 8.78 8.61
CA ILE A 308 -23.43 8.29 9.93
C ILE A 308 -21.90 8.33 10.07
N GLU A 309 -21.15 7.89 9.06
CA GLU A 309 -19.68 7.96 9.07
C GLU A 309 -19.20 9.41 9.12
N SER A 310 -19.80 10.32 8.34
CA SER A 310 -19.44 11.74 8.34
C SER A 310 -19.72 12.40 9.70
N ILE A 311 -20.91 12.16 10.28
CA ILE A 311 -21.26 12.66 11.61
C ILE A 311 -20.28 12.10 12.66
N SER A 312 -19.92 10.82 12.56
CA SER A 312 -18.95 10.20 13.47
C SER A 312 -17.56 10.82 13.35
N GLN A 313 -17.13 11.20 12.13
CA GLN A 313 -15.88 11.93 11.91
C GLN A 313 -15.92 13.33 12.55
N LEU A 314 -17.02 14.07 12.40
CA LEU A 314 -17.17 15.40 13.00
C LEU A 314 -17.24 15.31 14.53
N ALA A 315 -17.97 14.34 15.07
CA ALA A 315 -18.03 14.07 16.50
C ALA A 315 -16.64 13.74 17.07
N TYR A 316 -15.82 12.96 16.34
CA TYR A 316 -14.42 12.73 16.70
C TYR A 316 -13.61 14.02 16.74
N TYR A 317 -13.76 14.91 15.75
CA TYR A 317 -13.09 16.21 15.74
C TYR A 317 -13.55 17.13 16.88
N GLN A 318 -14.82 17.10 17.25
CA GLN A 318 -15.33 17.86 18.39
C GLN A 318 -14.79 17.33 19.72
N ASP A 319 -14.82 16.01 19.95
CA ASP A 319 -14.25 15.36 21.15
C ASP A 319 -12.77 15.75 21.33
N ARG A 320 -12.04 15.82 20.22
CA ARG A 320 -10.63 16.17 20.17
C ARG A 320 -10.36 17.68 20.21
N LYS A 321 -11.40 18.52 20.29
CA LYS A 321 -11.31 19.99 20.25
C LYS A 321 -10.57 20.50 19.00
N TRP A 322 -10.68 19.75 17.91
CA TRP A 322 -10.13 20.12 16.60
C TRP A 322 -10.99 21.21 15.95
N LEU A 323 -12.31 21.13 16.11
CA LEU A 323 -13.25 22.15 15.66
C LEU A 323 -13.39 23.25 16.72
N VAL A 324 -13.47 24.51 16.27
CA VAL A 324 -13.60 25.70 17.14
C VAL A 324 -14.70 26.65 16.68
N GLY A 325 -15.24 27.44 17.61
CA GLY A 325 -16.20 28.51 17.31
C GLY A 325 -17.51 28.00 16.71
N ARG A 326 -17.92 28.57 15.56
CA ARG A 326 -19.21 28.27 14.92
C ARG A 326 -19.28 26.86 14.31
N SER A 327 -18.12 26.24 14.04
CA SER A 327 -18.04 24.89 13.44
C SER A 327 -18.55 23.77 14.36
N ILE A 328 -18.71 24.05 15.65
CA ILE A 328 -19.24 23.10 16.65
C ILE A 328 -20.78 23.15 16.70
N SER A 329 -21.41 24.19 16.14
CA SER A 329 -22.87 24.29 16.14
C SER A 329 -23.49 23.31 15.14
N GLU A 330 -24.73 22.88 15.40
CA GLU A 330 -25.50 22.03 14.47
C GLU A 330 -25.57 22.64 13.05
N ALA A 331 -25.71 23.97 12.95
CA ALA A 331 -25.67 24.68 11.68
C ALA A 331 -24.29 24.61 11.00
N GLY A 332 -23.21 24.69 11.78
CA GLY A 332 -21.84 24.56 11.28
C GLY A 332 -21.53 23.14 10.81
N GLU A 333 -21.96 22.11 11.54
CA GLU A 333 -21.85 20.72 11.09
C GLU A 333 -22.59 20.49 9.77
N ALA A 334 -23.84 20.96 9.68
CA ALA A 334 -24.64 20.84 8.45
C ALA A 334 -23.96 21.53 7.26
N GLU A 335 -23.38 22.71 7.48
CA GLU A 335 -22.62 23.44 6.45
C GLU A 335 -21.38 22.65 6.00
N ILE A 336 -20.59 22.10 6.93
CA ILE A 336 -19.41 21.27 6.61
C ILE A 336 -19.81 20.08 5.76
N LEU A 337 -20.85 19.34 6.16
CA LEU A 337 -21.35 18.17 5.43
C LEU A 337 -21.81 18.53 4.02
N GLN A 338 -22.53 19.65 3.88
CA GLN A 338 -23.02 20.12 2.59
C GLN A 338 -21.89 20.55 1.66
N ILE A 339 -20.89 21.28 2.15
CA ILE A 339 -19.75 21.74 1.35
C ILE A 339 -18.86 20.57 0.92
N CYS A 340 -18.58 19.65 1.84
CA CYS A 340 -17.64 18.55 1.59
C CYS A 340 -18.27 17.36 0.86
N GLY A 341 -19.60 17.29 0.76
CA GLY A 341 -20.31 16.22 0.04
C GLY A 341 -19.96 14.81 0.55
N ASN A 342 -19.80 14.66 1.86
CA ASN A 342 -19.37 13.41 2.53
C ASN A 342 -18.01 12.85 2.05
N SER A 343 -17.18 13.64 1.38
CA SER A 343 -15.82 13.23 0.99
C SER A 343 -14.90 13.18 2.20
N PRO A 344 -14.31 12.02 2.56
CA PRO A 344 -13.40 11.91 3.70
C PRO A 344 -12.21 12.87 3.61
N ASN A 345 -11.64 12.99 2.42
CA ASN A 345 -10.54 13.90 2.15
C ASN A 345 -10.97 15.36 2.34
N ASP A 346 -12.12 15.75 1.79
CA ASP A 346 -12.52 17.15 1.81
C ASP A 346 -12.98 17.58 3.20
N ILE A 347 -13.59 16.68 3.99
CA ILE A 347 -13.89 16.91 5.41
C ILE A 347 -12.59 17.15 6.20
N SER A 348 -11.57 16.27 6.08
CA SER A 348 -10.27 16.47 6.74
C SER A 348 -9.57 17.75 6.26
N VAL A 349 -9.71 18.08 4.97
CA VAL A 349 -9.14 19.31 4.41
C VAL A 349 -9.79 20.54 5.00
N TYR A 350 -11.11 20.63 4.89
CA TYR A 350 -11.89 21.77 5.29
C TYR A 350 -11.80 21.99 6.80
N CYS A 351 -11.99 20.94 7.60
CA CYS A 351 -11.90 21.03 9.07
C CYS A 351 -10.50 21.36 9.56
N GLY A 352 -9.44 21.04 8.81
CA GLY A 352 -8.07 21.45 9.15
C GLY A 352 -7.78 22.95 8.95
N HIS A 353 -8.72 23.70 8.38
CA HIS A 353 -8.62 25.16 8.17
C HIS A 353 -9.60 25.96 9.03
N LEU A 354 -10.48 25.29 9.78
CA LEU A 354 -11.40 25.89 10.75
C LEU A 354 -10.69 26.05 12.10
#